data_AF-H2KP21-F1
#
_entry.id   AF-H2KP21-F1
#
_cell.length_a   1.000
_cell.length_b   1.000
_cell.length_c   1.000
_cell.angle_alpha   90.00
_cell.angle_beta   90.00
_cell.angle_gamma   90.00
#
_symmetry.space_group_name_H-M   'P 1'
#
loop_
_entity.id
_entity.type
_entity.pdbx_description
1 polymer ?
#
loop_
_entity_poly.entity_id
_entity_poly.type
_entity_poly.pdbx_seq_one_letter_code
_entity_poly.pdbx_strand_id
1 'polypeptide(L)'
;MTLFLFIPNFFLRRYKSNRCYSQYAFDGPVIELFFQVQAYLWMLFNYLLPAVIMISSHAYVIHVLRHPTPGQQRGRQVQNSVRRLILTTSLMAGLLLMLHLYEAIRYILANSNVIRYAAGTAIQQVGALLITLSSVLNPCVLIATSYTVRMQVIRSVLRYDAVNTNVSRTNETNVNN
;
A
#
# COMPACT_ATOMS: atom_id res chain seq x y z
N MET A 1 -5.63 -5.41 -16.13
CA MET A 1 -6.32 -6.40 -15.27
C MET A 1 -6.93 -5.80 -14.02
N THR A 2 -6.22 -4.95 -13.26
CA THR A 2 -6.76 -4.30 -12.05
C THR A 2 -8.01 -3.45 -12.31
N LEU A 3 -8.07 -2.72 -13.43
CA LEU A 3 -9.25 -1.91 -13.78
C LEU A 3 -10.55 -2.72 -13.85
N PHE A 4 -10.55 -3.91 -14.47
CA PHE A 4 -11.75 -4.76 -14.55
C PHE A 4 -12.20 -5.30 -13.19
N LEU A 5 -11.29 -5.47 -12.23
CA LEU A 5 -11.61 -5.87 -10.85
C LEU A 5 -12.12 -4.71 -10.00
N PHE A 6 -11.77 -3.46 -10.36
CA PHE A 6 -12.15 -2.26 -9.62
C PHE A 6 -13.39 -1.54 -10.19
N ILE A 7 -13.66 -1.64 -11.50
CA ILE A 7 -14.83 -1.04 -12.14
C ILE A 7 -16.14 -1.45 -11.45
N PRO A 8 -16.35 -2.73 -11.08
CA PRO A 8 -17.56 -3.14 -10.36
C PRO A 8 -17.79 -2.39 -9.04
N ASN A 9 -16.71 -1.96 -8.36
CA ASN A 9 -16.84 -1.27 -7.07
C ASN A 9 -17.55 0.08 -7.18
N PHE A 10 -17.60 0.71 -8.36
CA PHE A 10 -18.41 1.92 -8.55
C PHE A 10 -19.91 1.63 -8.41
N PHE A 11 -20.37 0.43 -8.78
CA PHE A 11 -21.77 0.04 -8.62
C PHE A 11 -22.13 -0.43 -7.20
N LEU A 12 -21.18 -0.38 -6.24
CA LEU A 12 -21.44 -0.52 -4.79
C LEU A 12 -21.80 0.82 -4.14
N ARG A 13 -21.94 1.89 -4.93
CA ARG A 13 -22.32 3.22 -4.45
C ARG A 13 -23.66 3.64 -5.05
N ARG A 14 -24.53 4.17 -4.20
CA ARG A 14 -25.82 4.74 -4.60
C ARG A 14 -25.99 6.12 -4.00
N TYR A 15 -26.25 7.09 -4.86
CA TYR A 15 -26.57 8.45 -4.44
C TYR A 15 -28.08 8.57 -4.18
N LYS A 16 -28.47 8.91 -2.96
CA LYS A 16 -29.88 9.10 -2.57
C LYS A 16 -29.96 10.21 -1.52
N SER A 17 -30.94 11.11 -1.64
CA SER A 17 -31.21 12.17 -0.64
C SER A 17 -29.96 12.99 -0.28
N ASN A 18 -29.24 13.50 -1.28
CA ASN A 18 -27.98 14.25 -1.13
C ASN A 18 -26.84 13.55 -0.37
N ARG A 19 -26.90 12.22 -0.24
CA ARG A 19 -25.86 11.41 0.43
C ARG A 19 -25.46 10.21 -0.43
N CYS A 20 -24.19 9.81 -0.31
CA CYS A 20 -23.65 8.65 -0.98
C CYS A 20 -23.67 7.45 -0.01
N TYR A 21 -24.51 6.46 -0.29
CA TYR A 21 -24.61 5.24 0.50
C TYR A 21 -23.77 4.11 -0.11
N SER A 22 -23.28 3.21 0.75
CA SER A 22 -22.60 1.98 0.35
C SER A 22 -23.65 0.87 0.19
N GLN A 23 -24.33 0.87 -0.94
CA GLN A 23 -25.38 -0.08 -1.29
C GLN A 23 -25.36 -0.27 -2.82
N TYR A 24 -25.86 -1.41 -3.31
CA TYR A 24 -25.88 -1.71 -4.73
C TYR A 24 -26.62 -0.62 -5.53
N ALA A 25 -26.07 -0.24 -6.67
CA ALA A 25 -26.66 0.75 -7.57
C ALA A 25 -27.96 0.22 -8.21
N PHE A 26 -28.03 -1.09 -8.41
CA PHE A 26 -29.20 -1.81 -8.93
C PHE A 26 -29.66 -2.82 -7.88
N ASP A 27 -30.96 -3.09 -7.85
CA ASP A 27 -31.58 -4.05 -6.93
C ASP A 27 -31.87 -5.37 -7.70
N GLY A 28 -31.67 -6.53 -7.07
CA GLY A 28 -32.05 -7.84 -7.64
C GLY A 28 -31.06 -8.99 -7.32
N PRO A 29 -31.51 -10.25 -7.31
CA PRO A 29 -30.68 -11.38 -6.85
C PRO A 29 -29.44 -11.63 -7.72
N VAL A 30 -29.48 -11.25 -9.00
CA VAL A 30 -28.35 -11.40 -9.93
C VAL A 30 -27.19 -10.49 -9.55
N ILE A 31 -27.47 -9.26 -9.09
CA ILE A 31 -26.42 -8.30 -8.73
C ILE A 31 -25.71 -8.73 -7.44
N GLU A 32 -26.46 -9.28 -6.48
CA GLU A 32 -25.92 -9.81 -5.22
C GLU A 32 -24.97 -10.97 -5.48
N LEU A 33 -25.40 -11.94 -6.31
CA LEU A 33 -24.55 -13.07 -6.70
C LEU A 33 -23.29 -12.62 -7.46
N PHE A 34 -23.43 -11.66 -8.38
CA PHE A 34 -22.29 -11.10 -9.11
C PHE A 34 -21.26 -10.48 -8.16
N PHE A 35 -21.70 -9.66 -7.21
CA PHE A 35 -20.81 -9.02 -6.24
C PHE A 35 -20.20 -10.02 -5.26
N GLN A 36 -20.92 -11.06 -4.88
CA GLN A 36 -20.39 -12.15 -4.09
C GLN A 36 -19.24 -12.86 -4.82
N VAL A 37 -19.41 -13.22 -6.09
CA VAL A 37 -18.36 -13.84 -6.91
C VAL A 37 -17.19 -12.88 -7.13
N GLN A 38 -17.47 -11.62 -7.45
CA GLN A 38 -16.45 -10.58 -7.63
C GLN A 38 -15.63 -10.38 -6.35
N ALA A 39 -16.23 -10.49 -5.16
CA ALA A 39 -15.52 -10.37 -3.90
C ALA A 39 -14.47 -11.47 -3.70
N TYR A 40 -14.82 -12.72 -4.02
CA TYR A 40 -13.86 -13.84 -3.98
C TYR A 40 -12.76 -13.70 -5.03
N LEU A 41 -13.11 -13.30 -6.26
CA LEU A 41 -12.13 -13.04 -7.32
C LEU A 41 -11.18 -11.90 -6.92
N TRP A 42 -11.70 -10.84 -6.29
CA TRP A 42 -10.89 -9.73 -5.80
C TRP A 42 -9.90 -10.21 -4.73
N MET A 43 -10.35 -10.99 -3.75
CA MET A 43 -9.43 -11.53 -2.73
C MET A 43 -8.39 -12.46 -3.35
N LEU A 44 -8.78 -13.34 -4.27
CA LEU A 44 -7.86 -14.28 -4.90
C LEU A 44 -6.81 -13.55 -5.75
N PHE A 45 -7.22 -12.70 -6.68
CA PHE A 45 -6.33 -12.09 -7.66
C PHE A 45 -5.61 -10.84 -7.16
N ASN A 46 -6.21 -10.08 -6.24
CA ASN A 46 -5.65 -8.80 -5.79
C ASN A 46 -4.93 -8.92 -4.44
N TYR A 47 -5.27 -9.92 -3.62
CA TYR A 47 -4.62 -10.12 -2.31
C TYR A 47 -3.80 -11.41 -2.28
N LEU A 48 -4.42 -12.58 -2.44
CA LEU A 48 -3.77 -13.87 -2.20
C LEU A 48 -2.68 -14.20 -3.21
N LEU A 49 -2.96 -14.07 -4.51
CA LEU A 49 -1.99 -14.38 -5.57
C LEU A 49 -0.76 -13.45 -5.52
N PRO A 50 -0.90 -12.11 -5.39
CA PRO A 50 0.24 -11.24 -5.14
C PRO A 50 0.99 -11.57 -3.85
N ALA A 51 0.29 -11.91 -2.76
CA ALA A 51 0.93 -12.31 -1.51
C ALA A 51 1.83 -13.54 -1.69
N VAL A 52 1.31 -14.59 -2.35
CA VAL A 52 2.06 -15.83 -2.61
C VAL A 52 3.28 -15.57 -3.50
N ILE A 53 3.12 -14.79 -4.58
CA ILE A 53 4.23 -14.42 -5.47
C ILE A 53 5.29 -13.60 -4.71
N MET A 54 4.88 -12.65 -3.87
CA MET A 54 5.81 -11.86 -3.06
C MET A 54 6.55 -12.72 -2.03
N ILE A 55 5.86 -13.58 -1.29
CA ILE A 55 6.47 -14.45 -0.27
C ILE A 55 7.43 -15.44 -0.93
N SER A 56 7.01 -16.12 -2.00
CA SER A 56 7.83 -17.10 -2.71
C SER A 56 9.07 -16.46 -3.36
N SER A 57 8.93 -15.29 -3.99
CA SER A 57 10.08 -14.57 -4.56
C SER A 57 11.10 -14.15 -3.50
N HIS A 58 10.64 -13.61 -2.36
CA HIS A 58 11.55 -13.24 -1.27
C HIS A 58 12.21 -14.47 -0.65
N ALA A 59 11.46 -15.55 -0.43
CA ALA A 59 12.00 -16.81 0.07
C ALA A 59 13.06 -17.39 -0.87
N TYR A 60 12.79 -17.41 -2.17
CA TYR A 60 13.72 -17.87 -3.19
C TYR A 60 15.01 -17.03 -3.22
N VAL A 61 14.88 -15.70 -3.25
CA VAL A 61 16.05 -14.82 -3.28
C VAL A 61 16.88 -14.95 -2.00
N ILE A 62 16.25 -15.05 -0.83
CA ILE A 62 16.94 -15.29 0.44
C ILE A 62 17.66 -16.64 0.42
N HIS A 63 17.02 -17.69 -0.10
CA HIS A 63 17.60 -19.01 -0.23
C HIS A 63 18.88 -19.00 -1.09
N VAL A 64 18.81 -18.38 -2.27
CA VAL A 64 19.96 -18.21 -3.17
C VAL A 64 21.07 -17.37 -2.52
N LEU A 65 20.72 -16.34 -1.74
CA LEU A 65 21.71 -15.51 -1.05
C LEU A 65 22.42 -16.23 0.11
N ARG A 66 21.74 -17.20 0.75
CA ARG A 66 22.29 -18.00 1.86
C ARG A 66 23.16 -19.17 1.38
N HIS A 67 22.90 -19.68 0.17
CA HIS A 67 23.65 -20.79 -0.42
C HIS A 67 24.37 -20.34 -1.70
N PRO A 68 25.43 -19.53 -1.59
CA PRO A 68 26.19 -19.10 -2.75
C PRO A 68 26.87 -20.31 -3.42
N THR A 69 26.83 -20.34 -4.76
CA THR A 69 27.50 -21.35 -5.57
C THR A 69 29.03 -21.31 -5.30
N PRO A 70 29.69 -22.46 -5.10
CA PRO A 70 31.14 -22.49 -4.94
C PRO A 70 31.82 -21.84 -6.16
N GLY A 71 32.67 -20.84 -5.92
CA GLY A 71 33.32 -20.01 -6.96
C GLY A 71 32.68 -18.64 -7.19
N GLN A 72 31.51 -18.35 -6.61
CA GLN A 72 30.84 -17.06 -6.80
C GLN A 72 31.37 -15.99 -5.82
N GLN A 73 32.47 -15.32 -6.19
CA GLN A 73 32.97 -14.13 -5.48
C GLN A 73 32.09 -12.91 -5.80
N ARG A 74 30.91 -12.83 -5.19
CA ARG A 74 30.11 -11.59 -5.24
C ARG A 74 30.77 -10.56 -4.33
N GLY A 75 31.14 -9.39 -4.87
CA GLY A 75 31.74 -8.32 -4.08
C GLY A 75 30.88 -7.99 -2.84
N ARG A 76 31.52 -7.86 -1.66
CA ARG A 76 30.85 -7.65 -0.36
C ARG A 76 29.89 -6.45 -0.37
N GLN A 77 30.20 -5.42 -1.17
CA GLN A 77 29.34 -4.26 -1.42
C GLN A 77 28.05 -4.62 -2.18
N VAL A 78 28.13 -5.44 -3.23
CA VAL A 78 26.96 -5.88 -4.00
C VAL A 78 26.05 -6.76 -3.15
N GLN A 79 26.62 -7.66 -2.36
CA GLN A 79 25.86 -8.52 -1.45
C GLN A 79 25.10 -7.70 -0.39
N ASN A 80 25.74 -6.68 0.19
CA ASN A 80 25.11 -5.79 1.16
C ASN A 80 23.98 -4.96 0.53
N SER A 81 24.17 -4.45 -0.68
CA SER A 81 23.13 -3.71 -1.41
C SER A 81 21.91 -4.58 -1.73
N VAL A 82 22.14 -5.82 -2.20
CA VAL A 82 21.06 -6.77 -2.49
C VAL A 82 20.32 -7.17 -1.22
N ARG A 83 21.03 -7.49 -0.13
CA ARG A 83 20.42 -7.81 1.17
C ARG A 83 19.54 -6.67 1.67
N ARG A 84 20.00 -5.44 1.50
CA ARG A 84 19.27 -4.24 1.91
C ARG A 84 18.02 -4.03 1.08
N LEU A 85 18.11 -4.19 -0.24
CA LEU A 85 16.95 -4.13 -1.14
C LEU A 85 15.89 -5.17 -0.74
N ILE A 86 16.31 -6.44 -0.52
CA ILE A 86 15.40 -7.52 -0.10
C ILE A 86 14.73 -7.19 1.23
N LEU A 87 15.48 -6.65 2.20
CA LEU A 87 14.93 -6.27 3.50
C LEU A 87 13.89 -5.15 3.35
N THR A 88 14.19 -4.12 2.56
CA THR A 88 13.26 -3.04 2.25
C THR A 88 11.97 -3.56 1.60
N THR A 89 12.10 -4.34 0.53
CA THR A 89 10.94 -4.85 -0.21
C THR A 89 10.13 -5.84 0.63
N SER A 90 10.79 -6.66 1.45
CA SER A 90 10.14 -7.57 2.39
C SER A 90 9.36 -6.83 3.46
N LEU A 91 9.91 -5.74 4.01
CA LEU A 91 9.23 -4.93 5.01
C LEU A 91 8.01 -4.23 4.41
N MET A 92 8.16 -3.63 3.23
CA MET A 92 7.04 -2.99 2.53
C MET A 92 5.92 -3.99 2.21
N ALA A 93 6.27 -5.16 1.64
CA ALA A 93 5.31 -6.20 1.33
C ALA A 93 4.62 -6.74 2.60
N GLY A 94 5.39 -6.99 3.67
CA GLY A 94 4.85 -7.46 4.94
C GLY A 94 3.88 -6.47 5.58
N LEU A 95 4.23 -5.18 5.60
CA LEU A 95 3.33 -4.13 6.10
C LEU A 95 2.05 -4.06 5.25
N LEU A 96 2.17 -4.05 3.92
CA LEU A 96 1.01 -4.03 3.04
C LEU A 96 0.08 -5.21 3.31
N LEU A 97 0.62 -6.44 3.39
CA LEU A 97 -0.17 -7.64 3.67
C LEU A 97 -0.86 -7.58 5.03
N MET A 98 -0.14 -7.21 6.09
CA MET A 98 -0.67 -7.16 7.46
C MET A 98 -1.74 -6.08 7.63
N LEU A 99 -1.48 -4.87 7.13
CA LEU A 99 -2.41 -3.75 7.26
C LEU A 99 -3.66 -3.95 6.38
N HIS A 100 -3.56 -4.66 5.26
CA HIS A 100 -4.72 -4.96 4.41
C HIS A 100 -5.48 -6.23 4.84
N LEU A 101 -4.89 -7.09 5.67
CA LEU A 101 -5.48 -8.36 6.08
C LEU A 101 -6.84 -8.17 6.78
N TYR A 102 -6.95 -7.17 7.65
CA TYR A 102 -8.18 -6.89 8.38
C TYR A 102 -9.34 -6.61 7.42
N GLU A 103 -9.12 -5.73 6.44
CA GLU A 103 -10.14 -5.37 5.45
C GLU A 103 -10.48 -6.57 4.56
N ALA A 104 -9.47 -7.35 4.13
CA ALA A 104 -9.68 -8.53 3.30
C ALA A 104 -10.57 -9.59 3.99
N ILE A 105 -10.31 -9.88 5.27
CA ILE A 105 -11.12 -10.81 6.07
C ILE A 105 -12.54 -10.25 6.23
N ARG A 106 -12.67 -8.99 6.66
CA ARG A 106 -13.98 -8.34 6.86
C ARG A 106 -14.82 -8.33 5.60
N TYR A 107 -14.20 -8.07 4.46
CA TYR A 107 -14.87 -8.01 3.17
C TYR A 107 -15.45 -9.38 2.77
N ILE A 108 -14.72 -10.47 2.99
CA ILE A 108 -15.25 -11.84 2.76
C ILE A 108 -16.36 -12.19 3.75
N LEU A 109 -16.17 -11.87 5.04
CA LEU A 109 -17.17 -12.17 6.07
C LEU A 109 -18.48 -11.39 5.83
N ALA A 110 -18.38 -10.17 5.29
CA ALA A 110 -19.54 -9.39 4.88
C ALA A 110 -20.25 -10.02 3.67
N ASN A 111 -19.53 -10.41 2.61
CA ASN A 111 -20.12 -11.02 1.42
C ASN A 111 -20.65 -12.44 1.65
N SER A 112 -20.19 -13.13 2.69
CA SER A 112 -20.72 -14.44 3.11
C SER A 112 -21.91 -14.33 4.07
N ASN A 113 -22.42 -13.11 4.32
CA ASN A 113 -23.51 -12.83 5.26
C ASN A 113 -23.23 -13.24 6.72
N VAL A 114 -21.97 -13.51 7.08
CA VAL A 114 -21.58 -13.86 8.46
C VAL A 114 -21.60 -12.60 9.35
N ILE A 115 -21.18 -11.46 8.79
CA ILE A 115 -21.20 -10.17 9.47
C ILE A 115 -22.07 -9.19 8.69
N ARG A 116 -22.97 -8.48 9.37
CA ARG A 116 -23.73 -7.37 8.75
C ARG A 116 -22.81 -6.21 8.41
N TYR A 117 -22.74 -5.86 7.13
CA TYR A 117 -22.03 -4.68 6.66
C TYR A 117 -22.83 -3.42 7.02
N ALA A 118 -22.34 -2.64 7.99
CA ALA A 118 -22.96 -1.38 8.39
C ALA A 118 -22.10 -0.20 7.91
N ALA A 119 -22.54 0.40 6.80
CA ALA A 119 -21.85 1.52 6.15
C ALA A 119 -21.70 2.73 7.09
N GLY A 120 -20.47 3.25 7.25
CA GLY A 120 -20.20 4.47 8.02
C GLY A 120 -20.02 4.26 9.53
N THR A 121 -19.95 3.00 9.98
CA THR A 121 -19.63 2.67 11.38
C THR A 121 -18.13 2.76 11.66
N ALA A 122 -17.75 3.03 12.91
CA ALA A 122 -16.35 3.07 13.35
C ALA A 122 -15.59 1.77 13.00
N ILE A 123 -16.28 0.62 13.11
CA ILE A 123 -15.71 -0.70 12.82
C ILE A 123 -15.32 -0.84 11.33
N GLN A 124 -16.07 -0.22 10.43
CA GLN A 124 -15.69 -0.19 9.01
C GLN A 124 -14.51 0.75 8.74
N GLN A 125 -14.45 1.89 9.44
CA GLN A 125 -13.39 2.87 9.22
C GLN A 125 -12.00 2.34 9.60
N VAL A 126 -11.91 1.39 10.53
CA VAL A 126 -10.64 0.75 10.91
C VAL A 126 -9.90 0.16 9.70
N GLY A 127 -10.60 -0.55 8.81
CA GLY A 127 -9.94 -1.15 7.65
C GLY A 127 -9.41 -0.12 6.66
N ALA A 128 -10.21 0.92 6.37
CA ALA A 128 -9.76 2.05 5.56
C ALA A 128 -8.57 2.78 6.19
N LEU A 129 -8.58 2.97 7.51
CA LEU A 129 -7.48 3.60 8.26
C LEU A 129 -6.19 2.76 8.20
N LEU A 130 -6.28 1.44 8.30
CA LEU A 130 -5.10 0.57 8.17
C LEU A 130 -4.53 0.60 6.75
N ILE A 131 -5.40 0.62 5.73
CA ILE A 131 -4.97 0.75 4.33
C ILE A 131 -4.29 2.10 4.09
N THR A 132 -4.85 3.20 4.56
CA THR A 132 -4.22 4.53 4.41
C THR A 132 -2.90 4.58 5.16
N LEU A 133 -2.83 4.03 6.38
CA LEU A 133 -1.58 3.93 7.13
C LEU A 133 -0.50 3.15 6.36
N SER A 134 -0.86 2.05 5.67
CA SER A 134 0.08 1.31 4.83
C SER A 134 0.72 2.17 3.72
N SER A 135 -0.08 3.05 3.11
CA SER A 135 0.40 3.93 2.05
C SER A 135 1.39 4.99 2.57
N VAL A 136 1.17 5.50 3.78
CA VAL A 136 2.04 6.49 4.44
C VAL A 136 3.33 5.85 4.94
N LEU A 137 3.29 4.60 5.39
CA LEU A 137 4.46 3.89 5.88
C LEU A 137 5.45 3.50 4.76
N ASN A 138 5.00 3.32 3.52
CA ASN A 138 5.87 2.93 2.40
C ASN A 138 7.04 3.90 2.18
N PRO A 139 6.84 5.23 2.03
CA PRO A 139 7.94 6.20 1.99
C PRO A 139 8.84 6.15 3.23
N CYS A 140 8.27 5.99 4.44
CA CYS A 140 9.03 5.92 5.69
C CYS A 140 9.99 4.72 5.70
N VAL A 141 9.50 3.55 5.29
CA VAL A 141 10.32 2.34 5.16
C VAL A 141 11.40 2.54 4.11
N LEU A 142 11.09 3.16 2.97
CA LEU A 142 12.08 3.44 1.93
C LEU A 142 13.22 4.34 2.45
N ILE A 143 12.89 5.42 3.15
CA ILE A 143 13.87 6.37 3.71
C ILE A 143 14.67 5.72 4.84
N ALA A 144 14.04 4.98 5.73
CA ALA A 144 14.72 4.31 6.84
C ALA A 144 15.70 3.26 6.33
N THR A 145 15.28 2.50 5.32
CA THR A 145 16.04 1.36 4.83
C THR A 145 17.00 1.70 3.72
N SER A 146 16.87 2.78 2.94
CA SER A 146 17.78 3.14 1.83
C SER A 146 18.63 4.38 2.12
N TYR A 147 19.96 4.23 2.08
CA TYR A 147 20.89 5.32 2.41
C TYR A 147 20.93 6.37 1.31
N THR A 148 20.88 5.95 0.05
CA THR A 148 20.89 6.85 -1.10
C THR A 148 19.65 7.74 -1.08
N VAL A 149 18.47 7.16 -0.87
CA VAL A 149 17.20 7.89 -0.75
C VAL A 149 17.24 8.83 0.45
N ARG A 150 17.66 8.35 1.62
CA ARG A 150 17.78 9.18 2.83
C ARG A 150 18.70 10.38 2.59
N MET A 151 19.85 10.17 1.96
CA MET A 151 20.80 11.24 1.69
C MET A 151 20.25 12.26 0.69
N GLN A 152 19.52 11.81 -0.33
CA GLN A 152 18.85 12.71 -1.28
C GLN A 152 17.75 13.53 -0.62
N VAL A 153 16.93 12.92 0.26
CA VAL A 153 15.91 13.63 1.03
C VAL A 153 16.54 14.69 1.91
N ILE A 154 17.58 14.34 2.70
CA ILE A 154 18.29 15.30 3.55
C ILE A 154 18.87 16.46 2.72
N ARG A 155 19.54 16.16 1.59
CA ARG A 155 20.07 17.20 0.69
C ARG A 155 18.97 18.11 0.14
N SER A 156 17.81 17.55 -0.20
CA SER A 156 16.69 18.32 -0.76
C SER A 156 16.07 19.24 0.29
N VAL A 157 15.91 18.75 1.53
CA VAL A 157 15.42 19.57 2.66
C VAL A 157 16.41 20.68 2.99
N LEU A 158 17.71 20.38 3.12
CA LEU A 158 18.74 21.40 3.38
C LEU A 158 18.80 22.46 2.27
N ARG A 159 18.64 22.05 1.00
CA ARG A 159 18.57 22.99 -0.13
C ARG A 159 17.33 23.87 -0.07
N TYR A 160 16.18 23.30 0.32
CA TYR A 160 14.94 24.06 0.50
C TYR A 160 15.09 25.10 1.61
N ASP A 161 15.65 24.73 2.76
CA ASP A 161 15.86 25.63 3.91
C ASP A 161 16.80 26.79 3.54
N ALA A 162 17.87 26.50 2.79
CA ALA A 162 18.79 27.53 2.30
C ALA A 162 18.11 28.51 1.33
N VAL A 163 17.26 28.03 0.42
CA VAL A 163 16.49 28.89 -0.49
C VAL A 163 15.49 29.74 0.28
N ASN A 164 14.75 29.14 1.21
CA ASN A 164 13.74 29.84 2.01
C ASN A 164 14.38 30.97 2.86
N THR A 165 15.54 30.69 3.47
CA THR A 165 16.27 31.67 4.27
C THR A 165 16.76 32.85 3.42
N ASN A 166 17.21 32.59 2.19
CA ASN A 166 17.63 33.64 1.25
C ASN A 166 16.45 34.51 0.80
N VAL A 167 15.27 33.90 0.56
CA VAL A 167 14.05 34.64 0.20
C VAL A 167 13.59 35.53 1.35
N SER A 168 13.57 35.04 2.59
CA SER A 168 13.22 35.85 3.76
C SER A 168 14.15 37.06 3.93
N ARG A 169 15.48 36.89 3.78
CA ARG A 169 16.44 38.02 3.85
C ARG A 169 16.23 39.07 2.75
N THR A 170 15.88 38.63 1.54
CA THR A 170 15.64 39.53 0.40
C THR A 170 14.36 40.35 0.61
N ASN A 171 13.35 39.76 1.23
CA ASN A 171 12.11 40.47 1.55
C ASN A 171 12.29 41.49 2.68
N GLU A 172 13.08 41.18 3.71
CA GLU A 172 13.39 42.14 4.80
C GLU A 172 14.19 43.34 4.30
N THR A 173 15.09 43.16 3.34
CA THR A 173 15.88 44.26 2.76
C THR A 173 15.05 45.17 1.86
N ASN A 174 14.02 44.66 1.19
CA ASN A 174 13.12 45.46 0.35
C ASN A 174 12.05 46.24 1.14
N VAL A 175 11.75 45.86 2.39
CA VAL A 175 10.78 46.59 3.25
C VAL A 175 11.42 47.78 3.97
N ASN A 176 12.75 47.78 4.09
CA ASN A 176 13.51 48.82 4.79
C ASN A 176 14.08 49.90 3.85
N ASN A 177 13.73 49.88 2.57
CA ASN A 177 14.02 50.92 1.56
C ASN A 177 12.71 51.57 1.11
#